data_AF-A0A630I4D7-F1
#
_entry.id   AF-A0A630I4D7-F1
#
_cell.length_a   1.000
_cell.length_b   1.000
_cell.length_c   1.000
_cell.angle_alpha   90.00
_cell.angle_beta   90.00
_cell.angle_gamma   90.00
#
_symmetry.space_group_name_H-M   'P 1'
#
loop_
_entity.id
_entity.type
_entity.pdbx_description
1 polymer ?
#
loop_
_entity_poly.entity_id
_entity_poly.type
_entity_poly.pdbx_seq_one_letter_code
_entity_poly.pdbx_strand_id
1 'polypeptide(L)'
;MPVLISGVLKDGAGTPVQNCTIQLKACRTSTTVVVNTVASENPDDAGRYSMDVEQGQYAVTLLVEGYPPSHAGVITVYDDSKPGTLNDFLGAMTEDDVRPEALRRFEAMVEEVARQASEALRNATAAGQASEQAQTSAGQAAESATTAGSAAGAAEASATQAASSAASAESSAVTATTKAGEASVSAESADTARTAVAASAAAAKTSEANADVSRTAAGDSAAAAAASATAAQASAERAGASETAAKTSETQAASSAGDAGASATAAAASKKAAAASAAEAKTSETNAATSANTAAASATAASSSASAASTHAAASDTSASLAAQSSTAAGAAATRAEDAAKRAEDIADVISLEDASLTKKGIVKLSSATDSDSEALAATPKAVKAVMIEAQTKAPLDSPALTGTPTAPTPETAAAGIEIATAAFVAAKVAQLVGSAPETLDTLKELADALGNDPNFATTVLNKLAGKQPLDDTLTALSGKSVDGLIEYVGLRETINHAADALLKSQNGGDIPEKPLFVQNIGALPASGTAVAANRLASRGALPALTGATRGSDSGLIMGEVYNNGYPTQYGNILRLTGTGDGEI
;
A
#
# COMPACT_ATOMS: atom_id res chain seq x y z
N MET A 1 -22.03 21.13 -51.80
CA MET A 1 -23.09 21.70 -52.68
C MET A 1 -24.41 21.04 -52.32
N PRO A 2 -25.58 21.65 -52.56
CA PRO A 2 -26.85 20.96 -52.33
C PRO A 2 -26.98 19.78 -53.29
N VAL A 3 -27.52 18.67 -52.77
CA VAL A 3 -27.75 17.41 -53.50
C VAL A 3 -29.24 17.28 -53.75
N LEU A 4 -29.62 17.10 -55.01
CA LEU A 4 -31.02 16.96 -55.41
C LEU A 4 -31.58 15.59 -54.99
N ILE A 5 -32.52 15.59 -54.04
CA ILE A 5 -33.29 14.42 -53.64
C ILE A 5 -34.68 14.52 -54.28
N SER A 6 -34.94 13.69 -55.29
CA SER A 6 -36.16 13.75 -56.09
C SER A 6 -36.67 12.37 -56.48
N GLY A 7 -37.98 12.22 -56.67
CA GLY A 7 -38.57 10.91 -56.99
C GLY A 7 -40.09 10.90 -56.92
N VAL A 8 -40.66 9.69 -56.80
CA VAL A 8 -42.09 9.48 -56.58
C VAL A 8 -42.29 8.76 -55.26
N LEU A 9 -42.97 9.38 -54.30
CA LEU A 9 -43.34 8.76 -53.03
C LEU A 9 -44.51 7.80 -53.27
N LYS A 10 -44.32 6.53 -52.90
CA LYS A 10 -45.28 5.45 -53.13
C LYS A 10 -45.57 4.69 -51.85
N ASP A 11 -46.79 4.15 -51.73
CA ASP A 11 -47.17 3.23 -50.68
C ASP A 11 -46.63 1.80 -50.95
N GLY A 12 -46.89 0.89 -50.01
CA GLY A 12 -46.51 -0.54 -50.14
C GLY A 12 -47.24 -1.31 -51.26
N ALA A 13 -48.24 -0.71 -51.91
CA ALA A 13 -48.90 -1.26 -53.10
C ALA A 13 -48.37 -0.62 -54.41
N GLY A 14 -47.47 0.36 -54.32
CA GLY A 14 -46.90 1.09 -55.45
C GLY A 14 -47.72 2.30 -55.91
N THR A 15 -48.79 2.66 -55.19
CA THR A 15 -49.67 3.80 -55.48
C THR A 15 -49.00 5.11 -55.02
N PRO A 16 -49.08 6.22 -55.78
CA PRO A 16 -48.58 7.51 -55.32
C PRO A 16 -49.25 7.99 -54.03
N VAL A 17 -48.46 8.48 -53.07
CA VAL A 17 -48.98 9.03 -51.80
C VAL A 17 -49.25 10.52 -51.96
N GLN A 18 -50.53 10.87 -52.06
CA GLN A 18 -51.01 12.27 -52.08
C GLN A 18 -51.14 12.83 -50.66
N ASN A 19 -51.24 14.16 -50.53
CA ASN A 19 -51.39 14.90 -49.27
C ASN A 19 -50.37 14.51 -48.17
N CYS A 20 -49.14 14.20 -48.59
CA CYS A 20 -48.01 13.99 -47.69
C CYS A 20 -47.16 15.26 -47.58
N THR A 21 -46.51 15.48 -46.44
CA THR A 21 -45.38 16.39 -46.29
C THR A 21 -44.16 15.57 -45.92
N ILE A 22 -43.09 15.66 -46.70
CA ILE A 22 -41.79 15.08 -46.37
C ILE A 22 -41.02 16.14 -45.58
N GLN A 23 -40.61 15.83 -44.36
CA GLN A 23 -39.82 16.73 -43.52
C GLN A 23 -38.42 16.16 -43.27
N LEU A 24 -37.40 16.98 -43.47
CA LEU A 24 -36.01 16.68 -43.14
C LEU A 24 -35.57 17.57 -41.99
N LYS A 25 -35.33 17.00 -40.82
CA LYS A 25 -34.88 17.72 -39.62
C LYS A 25 -33.41 17.45 -39.34
N ALA A 26 -32.57 18.48 -39.30
CA ALA A 26 -31.14 18.34 -39.06
C ALA A 26 -30.85 17.76 -37.66
N CYS A 27 -30.21 16.58 -37.59
CA CYS A 27 -29.86 15.88 -36.35
C CYS A 27 -28.63 16.45 -35.66
N ARG A 28 -27.71 17.05 -36.42
CA ARG A 28 -26.44 17.61 -35.95
C ARG A 28 -26.13 18.88 -36.75
N THR A 29 -25.39 19.81 -36.15
CA THR A 29 -24.90 21.00 -36.85
C THR A 29 -23.79 20.59 -37.82
N SER A 30 -24.00 20.82 -39.11
CA SER A 30 -22.99 20.70 -40.16
C SER A 30 -22.34 22.06 -40.46
N THR A 31 -21.45 22.10 -41.46
CA THR A 31 -20.82 23.33 -41.95
C THR A 31 -21.79 24.28 -42.65
N THR A 32 -22.95 23.81 -43.12
CA THR A 32 -23.95 24.60 -43.84
C THR A 32 -25.33 24.63 -43.17
N VAL A 33 -25.63 23.69 -42.26
CA VAL A 33 -26.95 23.55 -41.64
C VAL A 33 -26.87 23.39 -40.11
N VAL A 34 -27.70 24.12 -39.37
CA VAL A 34 -27.75 24.07 -37.90
C VAL A 34 -28.72 22.99 -37.41
N VAL A 35 -28.37 22.29 -36.32
CA VAL A 35 -29.23 21.29 -35.68
C VAL A 35 -30.65 21.82 -35.37
N ASN A 36 -31.64 20.94 -35.45
CA ASN A 36 -33.08 21.22 -35.30
C ASN A 36 -33.74 22.10 -36.37
N THR A 37 -33.01 22.61 -37.37
CA THR A 37 -33.64 23.20 -38.56
C THR A 37 -34.41 22.14 -39.36
N VAL A 38 -35.46 22.56 -40.07
CA VAL A 38 -36.37 21.68 -40.81
C VAL A 38 -36.57 22.21 -42.23
N ALA A 39 -36.32 21.36 -43.23
CA ALA A 39 -36.82 21.52 -44.59
C ALA A 39 -38.13 20.72 -44.76
N SER A 40 -39.03 21.18 -45.63
CA SER A 40 -40.31 20.50 -45.89
C SER A 40 -40.69 20.61 -47.36
N GLU A 41 -41.12 19.49 -47.94
CA GLU A 41 -41.48 19.34 -49.35
C GLU A 41 -42.83 18.60 -49.44
N ASN A 42 -43.73 19.05 -50.31
CA ASN A 42 -45.04 18.43 -50.52
C ASN A 42 -45.09 17.78 -51.91
N PRO A 43 -45.26 16.45 -52.02
CA PRO A 43 -45.38 15.81 -53.32
C PRO A 43 -46.65 16.24 -54.06
N ASP A 44 -46.60 16.26 -55.40
CA ASP A 44 -47.76 16.58 -56.25
C ASP A 44 -48.84 15.47 -56.26
N ASP A 45 -49.93 15.69 -57.01
CA ASP A 45 -51.02 14.70 -57.19
C ASP A 45 -50.54 13.36 -57.80
N ALA A 46 -49.36 13.32 -58.43
CA ALA A 46 -48.71 12.12 -58.94
C ALA A 46 -47.64 11.56 -57.98
N GLY A 47 -47.56 12.07 -56.76
CA GLY A 47 -46.61 11.70 -55.70
C GLY A 47 -45.18 12.18 -55.93
N ARG A 48 -44.94 13.12 -56.85
CA ARG A 48 -43.59 13.59 -57.21
C ARG A 48 -43.11 14.65 -56.25
N TYR A 49 -41.89 14.49 -55.73
CA TYR A 49 -41.21 15.47 -54.87
C TYR A 49 -39.82 15.80 -55.44
N SER A 50 -39.29 17.00 -55.16
CA SER A 50 -38.00 17.44 -55.67
C SER A 50 -37.37 18.53 -54.80
N MET A 51 -36.48 18.16 -53.87
CA MET A 51 -35.84 19.09 -52.94
C MET A 51 -34.32 19.09 -53.05
N ASP A 52 -33.72 20.27 -52.99
CA ASP A 52 -32.27 20.47 -52.90
C ASP A 52 -31.83 20.42 -51.42
N VAL A 53 -30.99 19.45 -51.06
CA VAL A 53 -30.62 19.16 -49.67
C VAL A 53 -29.13 19.39 -49.43
N GLU A 54 -28.81 20.27 -48.49
CA GLU A 54 -27.42 20.58 -48.08
C GLU A 54 -26.76 19.42 -47.31
N GLN A 55 -25.42 19.40 -47.28
CA GLN A 55 -24.66 18.35 -46.60
C GLN A 55 -24.95 18.29 -45.08
N GLY A 56 -25.22 17.08 -44.56
CA GLY A 56 -25.62 16.89 -43.17
C GLY A 56 -26.32 15.56 -42.90
N GLN A 57 -26.73 15.38 -41.65
CA GLN A 57 -27.50 14.22 -41.20
C GLN A 57 -28.92 14.66 -40.80
N TYR A 58 -29.94 14.01 -41.36
CA TYR A 58 -31.34 14.44 -41.24
C TYR A 58 -32.26 13.31 -40.81
N ALA A 59 -33.12 13.56 -39.84
CA ALA A 59 -34.27 12.70 -39.54
C ALA A 59 -35.38 12.99 -40.54
N VAL A 60 -35.85 11.93 -41.20
CA VAL A 60 -36.90 11.98 -42.22
C VAL A 60 -38.25 11.66 -41.57
N THR A 61 -39.21 12.56 -41.67
CA THR A 61 -40.60 12.33 -41.20
C THR A 61 -41.57 12.50 -42.35
N LEU A 62 -42.53 11.58 -42.49
CA LEU A 62 -43.63 11.63 -43.44
C LEU A 62 -44.92 11.96 -42.70
N LEU A 63 -45.55 13.08 -43.06
CA LEU A 63 -46.82 13.54 -42.48
C LEU A 63 -47.91 13.43 -43.55
N VAL A 64 -48.70 12.35 -43.51
CA VAL A 64 -49.86 12.19 -44.39
C VAL A 64 -51.10 12.76 -43.71
N GLU A 65 -51.87 13.57 -44.41
CA GLU A 65 -53.08 14.19 -43.87
C GLU A 65 -54.06 13.13 -43.31
N GLY A 66 -54.48 13.32 -42.05
CA GLY A 66 -55.34 12.36 -41.33
C GLY A 66 -54.60 11.22 -40.60
N TYR A 67 -53.28 11.08 -40.77
CA TYR A 67 -52.45 10.05 -40.11
C TYR A 67 -51.39 10.67 -39.18
N PRO A 68 -50.98 9.97 -38.11
CA PRO A 68 -49.92 10.46 -37.23
C PRO A 68 -48.57 10.55 -37.97
N PRO A 69 -47.70 11.54 -37.66
CA PRO A 69 -46.38 11.69 -38.27
C PRO A 69 -45.53 10.41 -38.14
N SER A 70 -45.14 9.82 -39.27
CA SER A 70 -44.33 8.60 -39.30
C SER A 70 -42.87 8.93 -39.52
N HIS A 71 -41.99 8.49 -38.63
CA HIS A 71 -40.54 8.64 -38.81
C HIS A 71 -40.06 7.56 -39.80
N ALA A 72 -39.57 8.00 -40.97
CA ALA A 72 -39.15 7.10 -42.04
C ALA A 72 -37.70 6.61 -41.89
N GLY A 73 -36.85 7.37 -41.18
CA GLY A 73 -35.47 6.98 -40.87
C GLY A 73 -34.54 8.18 -40.71
N VAL A 74 -33.24 7.94 -40.80
CA VAL A 74 -32.20 8.98 -40.81
C VAL A 74 -31.41 8.82 -42.11
N ILE A 75 -31.14 9.93 -42.79
CA ILE A 75 -30.28 9.98 -43.97
C ILE A 75 -29.02 10.79 -43.69
N THR A 76 -27.93 10.46 -44.36
CA THR A 76 -26.69 11.24 -44.36
C THR A 76 -26.37 11.67 -45.79
N VAL A 77 -26.26 12.98 -46.01
CA VAL A 77 -25.91 13.59 -47.30
C VAL A 77 -24.46 14.07 -47.21
N TYR A 78 -23.58 13.45 -47.99
CA TYR A 78 -22.17 13.81 -48.14
C TYR A 78 -21.98 14.77 -49.34
N ASP A 79 -20.88 15.53 -49.38
CA ASP A 79 -20.62 16.51 -50.46
C ASP A 79 -20.39 15.85 -51.84
N ASP A 80 -20.02 14.56 -51.87
CA ASP A 80 -19.89 13.73 -53.07
C ASP A 80 -21.12 12.84 -53.36
N SER A 81 -22.21 13.00 -52.58
CA SER A 81 -23.44 12.24 -52.78
C SER A 81 -24.09 12.57 -54.12
N LYS A 82 -24.43 11.53 -54.88
CA LYS A 82 -25.10 11.67 -56.18
C LYS A 82 -26.59 11.97 -56.00
N PRO A 83 -27.22 12.76 -56.89
CA PRO A 83 -28.66 12.90 -56.93
C PRO A 83 -29.37 11.54 -57.01
N GLY A 84 -30.47 11.39 -56.28
CA GLY A 84 -31.18 10.12 -56.11
C GLY A 84 -32.54 10.28 -55.44
N THR A 85 -33.22 9.16 -55.20
CA THR A 85 -34.50 9.15 -54.49
C THR A 85 -34.30 9.12 -52.99
N LEU A 86 -35.27 9.60 -52.22
CA LEU A 86 -35.27 9.54 -50.75
C LEU A 86 -35.06 8.10 -50.22
N ASN A 87 -35.53 7.10 -50.95
CA ASN A 87 -35.36 5.70 -50.61
C ASN A 87 -33.93 5.20 -50.82
N ASP A 88 -33.19 5.76 -51.78
CA ASP A 88 -31.77 5.44 -51.99
C ASP A 88 -30.91 5.95 -50.82
N PHE A 89 -31.23 7.13 -50.30
CA PHE A 89 -30.57 7.69 -49.11
C PHE A 89 -30.97 6.99 -47.81
N LEU A 90 -32.22 6.53 -47.67
CA LEU A 90 -32.68 5.74 -46.53
C LEU A 90 -32.16 4.29 -46.53
N GLY A 91 -31.76 3.77 -47.69
CA GLY A 91 -31.18 2.43 -47.85
C GLY A 91 -29.65 2.38 -47.82
N ALA A 92 -28.97 3.52 -47.66
CA ALA A 92 -27.51 3.57 -47.60
C ALA A 92 -26.98 3.10 -46.23
N MET A 93 -26.00 2.19 -46.23
CA MET A 93 -25.31 1.77 -45.00
C MET A 93 -24.65 2.98 -44.32
N THR A 94 -24.76 3.04 -42.99
CA THR A 94 -24.28 4.15 -42.16
C THR A 94 -23.00 3.77 -41.40
N GLU A 95 -22.29 4.74 -40.81
CA GLU A 95 -21.08 4.46 -40.03
C GLU A 95 -21.32 3.50 -38.84
N ASP A 96 -22.55 3.44 -38.31
CA ASP A 96 -22.92 2.49 -37.24
C ASP A 96 -22.89 1.03 -37.70
N ASP A 97 -23.10 0.74 -39.00
CA ASP A 97 -23.04 -0.62 -39.56
C ASP A 97 -21.61 -1.19 -39.62
N VAL A 98 -20.59 -0.33 -39.48
CA VAL A 98 -19.16 -0.69 -39.61
C VAL A 98 -18.53 -1.07 -38.25
N ARG A 99 -19.25 -0.87 -37.14
CA ARG A 99 -18.73 -1.12 -35.78
C ARG A 99 -19.00 -2.57 -35.33
N PRO A 100 -17.97 -3.42 -35.10
CA PRO A 100 -18.21 -4.83 -34.75
C PRO A 100 -18.97 -4.99 -33.43
N GLU A 101 -20.07 -5.76 -33.44
CA GLU A 101 -20.91 -5.98 -32.25
C GLU A 101 -20.11 -6.46 -31.02
N ALA A 102 -19.04 -7.24 -31.23
CA ALA A 102 -18.20 -7.76 -30.17
C ALA A 102 -17.61 -6.65 -29.27
N LEU A 103 -17.14 -5.55 -29.86
CA LEU A 103 -16.62 -4.40 -29.10
C LEU A 103 -17.74 -3.69 -28.34
N ARG A 104 -18.92 -3.53 -28.96
CA ARG A 104 -20.09 -2.91 -28.31
C ARG A 104 -20.59 -3.71 -27.11
N ARG A 105 -20.54 -5.05 -27.18
CA ARG A 105 -20.89 -5.95 -26.08
C ARG A 105 -19.84 -5.93 -24.96
N PHE A 106 -18.55 -5.81 -25.30
CA PHE A 106 -17.47 -5.72 -24.31
C PHE A 106 -17.51 -4.40 -23.52
N GLU A 107 -17.67 -3.26 -24.20
CA GLU A 107 -17.80 -1.95 -23.54
C GLU A 107 -18.99 -1.91 -22.58
N ALA A 108 -20.16 -2.38 -23.02
CA ALA A 108 -21.36 -2.46 -22.18
C ALA A 108 -21.18 -3.38 -20.96
N MET A 109 -20.40 -4.46 -21.09
CA MET A 109 -20.07 -5.34 -19.95
C MET A 109 -19.16 -4.66 -18.93
N VAL A 110 -18.14 -3.93 -19.40
CA VAL A 110 -17.22 -3.17 -18.51
C VAL A 110 -17.97 -2.06 -17.77
N GLU A 111 -18.87 -1.35 -18.46
CA GLU A 111 -19.69 -0.29 -17.88
C GLU A 111 -20.70 -0.85 -16.84
N GLU A 112 -21.30 -2.00 -17.11
CA GLU A 112 -22.18 -2.71 -16.18
C GLU A 112 -21.42 -3.24 -14.94
N VAL A 113 -20.22 -3.78 -15.10
CA VAL A 113 -19.37 -4.20 -13.95
C VAL A 113 -18.97 -2.99 -13.10
N ALA A 114 -18.63 -1.85 -13.71
CA ALA A 114 -18.34 -0.61 -12.98
C ALA A 114 -19.58 -0.07 -12.23
N ARG A 115 -20.78 -0.19 -12.82
CA ARG A 115 -22.06 0.15 -12.18
C ARG A 115 -22.32 -0.75 -10.97
N GLN A 116 -22.20 -2.07 -11.13
CA GLN A 116 -22.40 -3.04 -10.04
C GLN A 116 -21.39 -2.87 -8.90
N ALA A 117 -20.11 -2.61 -9.20
CA ALA A 117 -19.10 -2.32 -8.18
C ALA A 117 -19.43 -1.03 -7.39
N SER A 118 -19.95 -0.01 -8.08
CA SER A 118 -20.40 1.25 -7.45
C SER A 118 -21.62 1.05 -6.54
N GLU A 119 -22.56 0.18 -6.94
CA GLU A 119 -23.72 -0.19 -6.12
C GLU A 119 -23.32 -1.06 -4.92
N ALA A 120 -22.41 -2.02 -5.09
CA ALA A 120 -21.87 -2.81 -4.00
C ALA A 120 -21.18 -1.93 -2.93
N LEU A 121 -20.40 -0.93 -3.36
CA LEU A 121 -19.73 0.01 -2.46
C LEU A 121 -20.74 0.92 -1.70
N ARG A 122 -21.80 1.39 -2.38
CA ARG A 122 -22.89 2.14 -1.74
C ARG A 122 -23.64 1.28 -0.72
N ASN A 123 -23.95 0.04 -1.06
CA ASN A 123 -24.62 -0.90 -0.16
C ASN A 123 -23.75 -1.23 1.06
N ALA A 124 -22.44 -1.43 0.90
CA ALA A 124 -21.50 -1.63 1.99
C ALA A 124 -21.43 -0.40 2.93
N THR A 125 -21.42 0.81 2.36
CA THR A 125 -21.45 2.07 3.14
C THR A 125 -22.76 2.23 3.91
N ALA A 126 -23.89 1.95 3.26
CA ALA A 126 -25.21 1.98 3.90
C ALA A 126 -25.33 0.94 5.03
N ALA A 127 -24.79 -0.27 4.84
CA ALA A 127 -24.72 -1.29 5.89
C ALA A 127 -23.85 -0.87 7.08
N GLY A 128 -22.72 -0.20 6.82
CA GLY A 128 -21.87 0.39 7.87
C GLY A 128 -22.63 1.44 8.69
N GLN A 129 -23.27 2.41 8.02
CA GLN A 129 -24.07 3.45 8.68
C GLN A 129 -25.27 2.89 9.46
N ALA A 130 -25.93 1.85 8.95
CA ALA A 130 -27.01 1.16 9.65
C ALA A 130 -26.50 0.43 10.92
N SER A 131 -25.29 -0.14 10.88
CA SER A 131 -24.64 -0.75 12.05
C SER A 131 -24.31 0.30 13.13
N GLU A 132 -23.77 1.46 12.75
CA GLU A 132 -23.49 2.57 13.66
C GLU A 132 -24.78 3.15 14.29
N GLN A 133 -25.85 3.28 13.52
CA GLN A 133 -27.17 3.66 14.05
C GLN A 133 -27.71 2.61 15.04
N ALA A 134 -27.62 1.32 14.72
CA ALA A 134 -28.05 0.24 15.61
C ALA A 134 -27.27 0.24 16.94
N GLN A 135 -25.94 0.46 16.90
CA GLN A 135 -25.12 0.62 18.10
C GLN A 135 -25.53 1.86 18.92
N THR A 136 -25.83 2.98 18.26
CA THR A 136 -26.29 4.21 18.93
C THR A 136 -27.63 4.00 19.63
N SER A 137 -28.61 3.37 18.95
CA SER A 137 -29.91 3.04 19.53
C SER A 137 -29.81 2.03 20.68
N ALA A 138 -28.91 1.03 20.58
CA ALA A 138 -28.65 0.11 21.69
C ALA A 138 -28.09 0.82 22.92
N GLY A 139 -27.20 1.81 22.74
CA GLY A 139 -26.71 2.68 23.81
C GLY A 139 -27.83 3.48 24.47
N GLN A 140 -28.66 4.16 23.67
CA GLN A 140 -29.80 4.95 24.16
C GLN A 140 -30.84 4.08 24.91
N ALA A 141 -31.06 2.84 24.48
CA ALA A 141 -31.93 1.89 25.16
C ALA A 141 -31.37 1.47 26.54
N ALA A 142 -30.05 1.23 26.65
CA ALA A 142 -29.40 0.90 27.93
C ALA A 142 -29.42 2.08 28.91
N GLU A 143 -29.23 3.30 28.43
CA GLU A 143 -29.29 4.54 29.21
C GLU A 143 -30.73 4.82 29.70
N SER A 144 -31.72 4.56 28.85
CA SER A 144 -33.15 4.61 29.21
C SER A 144 -33.53 3.57 30.25
N ALA A 145 -33.02 2.33 30.15
CA ALA A 145 -33.25 1.28 31.14
C ALA A 145 -32.65 1.64 32.52
N THR A 146 -31.46 2.24 32.54
CA THR A 146 -30.81 2.74 33.76
C THR A 146 -31.61 3.87 34.42
N THR A 147 -32.16 4.77 33.60
CA THR A 147 -33.05 5.85 34.05
C THR A 147 -34.34 5.31 34.65
N ALA A 148 -34.95 4.31 34.00
CA ALA A 148 -36.16 3.64 34.49
C ALA A 148 -35.94 2.92 35.84
N GLY A 149 -34.81 2.20 35.99
CA GLY A 149 -34.44 1.58 37.26
C GLY A 149 -34.23 2.59 38.39
N SER A 150 -33.59 3.72 38.09
CA SER A 150 -33.40 4.82 39.05
C SER A 150 -34.73 5.45 39.48
N ALA A 151 -35.66 5.65 38.54
CA ALA A 151 -37.00 6.15 38.82
C ALA A 151 -37.84 5.17 39.67
N ALA A 152 -37.71 3.87 39.43
CA ALA A 152 -38.36 2.84 40.24
C ALA A 152 -37.87 2.86 41.71
N GLY A 153 -36.55 2.95 41.92
CA GLY A 153 -35.97 3.08 43.27
C GLY A 153 -36.40 4.36 44.00
N ALA A 154 -36.53 5.48 43.27
CA ALA A 154 -37.04 6.73 43.84
C ALA A 154 -38.54 6.63 44.24
N ALA A 155 -39.34 5.88 43.49
CA ALA A 155 -40.74 5.61 43.82
C ALA A 155 -40.87 4.71 45.06
N GLU A 156 -40.04 3.67 45.19
CA GLU A 156 -40.00 2.77 46.35
C GLU A 156 -39.58 3.51 47.64
N ALA A 157 -38.56 4.36 47.55
CA ALA A 157 -38.17 5.25 48.65
C ALA A 157 -39.30 6.21 49.06
N SER A 158 -40.02 6.77 48.08
CA SER A 158 -41.16 7.67 48.32
C SER A 158 -42.34 6.95 48.99
N ALA A 159 -42.64 5.70 48.59
CA ALA A 159 -43.65 4.87 49.22
C ALA A 159 -43.30 4.55 50.69
N THR A 160 -42.03 4.25 50.97
CA THR A 160 -41.51 4.00 52.32
C THR A 160 -41.63 5.24 53.22
N GLN A 161 -41.34 6.43 52.69
CA GLN A 161 -41.52 7.71 53.40
C GLN A 161 -43.00 8.01 53.68
N ALA A 162 -43.90 7.71 52.74
CA ALA A 162 -45.34 7.87 52.93
C ALA A 162 -45.88 6.95 54.03
N ALA A 163 -45.47 5.67 54.05
CA ALA A 163 -45.84 4.72 55.09
C ALA A 163 -45.35 5.16 56.49
N SER A 164 -44.11 5.64 56.58
CA SER A 164 -43.53 6.17 57.82
C SER A 164 -44.28 7.41 58.34
N SER A 165 -44.73 8.26 57.42
CA SER A 165 -45.52 9.46 57.73
C SER A 165 -46.94 9.10 58.20
N ALA A 166 -47.58 8.09 57.60
CA ALA A 166 -48.88 7.58 58.02
C ALA A 166 -48.84 6.99 59.44
N ALA A 167 -47.84 6.16 59.76
CA ALA A 167 -47.65 5.62 61.11
C ALA A 167 -47.44 6.72 62.16
N SER A 168 -46.72 7.80 61.79
CA SER A 168 -46.52 8.97 62.66
C SER A 168 -47.82 9.74 62.92
N ALA A 169 -48.69 9.86 61.90
CA ALA A 169 -50.01 10.47 62.04
C ALA A 169 -50.94 9.62 62.92
N GLU A 170 -50.92 8.29 62.77
CA GLU A 170 -51.72 7.36 63.58
C GLU A 170 -51.34 7.41 65.07
N SER A 171 -50.04 7.39 65.38
CA SER A 171 -49.51 7.60 66.74
C SER A 171 -49.93 8.96 67.35
N SER A 172 -49.97 10.00 66.51
CA SER A 172 -50.41 11.34 66.92
C SER A 172 -51.93 11.38 67.23
N ALA A 173 -52.75 10.68 66.44
CA ALA A 173 -54.19 10.56 66.67
C ALA A 173 -54.52 9.77 67.96
N VAL A 174 -53.77 8.71 68.25
CA VAL A 174 -53.86 7.96 69.52
C VAL A 174 -53.51 8.87 70.72
N THR A 175 -52.46 9.68 70.59
CA THR A 175 -52.04 10.65 71.62
C THR A 175 -53.13 11.70 71.88
N ALA A 176 -53.72 12.25 70.81
CA ALA A 176 -54.83 13.21 70.92
C ALA A 176 -56.07 12.60 71.60
N THR A 177 -56.40 11.35 71.26
CA THR A 177 -57.51 10.60 71.87
C THR A 177 -57.29 10.38 73.38
N THR A 178 -56.06 10.03 73.77
CA THR A 178 -55.68 9.87 75.18
C THR A 178 -55.83 11.18 75.94
N LYS A 179 -55.34 12.30 75.38
CA LYS A 179 -55.46 13.63 75.99
C LYS A 179 -56.90 14.14 76.09
N ALA A 180 -57.78 13.77 75.15
CA ALA A 180 -59.21 14.06 75.26
C ALA A 180 -59.85 13.28 76.43
N GLY A 181 -59.47 12.01 76.63
CA GLY A 181 -59.91 11.20 77.78
C GLY A 181 -59.46 11.78 79.12
N GLU A 182 -58.17 12.14 79.25
CA GLU A 182 -57.64 12.82 80.44
C GLU A 182 -58.40 14.12 80.77
N ALA A 183 -58.74 14.90 79.74
CA ALA A 183 -59.51 16.14 79.91
C ALA A 183 -60.94 15.89 80.42
N SER A 184 -61.61 14.80 79.99
CA SER A 184 -62.94 14.42 80.49
C SER A 184 -62.90 14.08 81.99
N VAL A 185 -61.96 13.21 82.39
CA VAL A 185 -61.78 12.81 83.80
C VAL A 185 -61.47 14.02 84.70
N SER A 186 -60.69 14.98 84.18
CA SER A 186 -60.38 16.22 84.89
C SER A 186 -61.61 17.16 85.02
N ALA A 187 -62.50 17.18 84.03
CA ALA A 187 -63.77 17.92 84.11
C ALA A 187 -64.75 17.30 85.12
N GLU A 188 -64.90 15.97 85.11
CA GLU A 188 -65.72 15.23 86.09
C GLU A 188 -65.22 15.44 87.53
N SER A 189 -63.91 15.52 87.71
CA SER A 189 -63.27 15.86 88.99
C SER A 189 -63.61 17.28 89.45
N ALA A 190 -63.69 18.24 88.52
CA ALA A 190 -64.04 19.62 88.82
C ALA A 190 -65.53 19.81 89.20
N ASP A 191 -66.44 19.09 88.55
CA ASP A 191 -67.85 19.11 88.94
C ASP A 191 -68.09 18.38 90.28
N THR A 192 -67.34 17.30 90.57
CA THR A 192 -67.32 16.67 91.89
C THR A 192 -66.87 17.66 92.98
N ALA A 193 -65.81 18.44 92.72
CA ALA A 193 -65.34 19.49 93.62
C ALA A 193 -66.39 20.61 93.82
N ARG A 194 -67.10 21.04 92.76
CA ARG A 194 -68.23 21.97 92.87
C ARG A 194 -69.35 21.46 93.77
N THR A 195 -69.72 20.18 93.66
CA THR A 195 -70.74 19.56 94.51
C THR A 195 -70.29 19.55 95.97
N ALA A 196 -69.01 19.27 96.25
CA ALA A 196 -68.44 19.36 97.59
C ALA A 196 -68.46 20.79 98.16
N VAL A 197 -68.15 21.80 97.33
CA VAL A 197 -68.25 23.23 97.72
C VAL A 197 -69.70 23.61 98.05
N ALA A 198 -70.68 23.16 97.26
CA ALA A 198 -72.10 23.42 97.53
C ALA A 198 -72.57 22.75 98.84
N ALA A 199 -72.12 21.53 99.13
CA ALA A 199 -72.40 20.86 100.40
C ALA A 199 -71.78 21.61 101.60
N SER A 200 -70.53 22.07 101.47
CA SER A 200 -69.86 22.89 102.50
C SER A 200 -70.57 24.24 102.72
N ALA A 201 -71.08 24.88 101.66
CA ALA A 201 -71.87 26.10 101.78
C ALA A 201 -73.24 25.87 102.46
N ALA A 202 -73.87 24.71 102.24
CA ALA A 202 -75.07 24.32 102.96
C ALA A 202 -74.78 24.07 104.46
N ALA A 203 -73.67 23.40 104.79
CA ALA A 203 -73.20 23.21 106.16
C ALA A 203 -72.86 24.55 106.86
N ALA A 204 -72.30 25.53 106.11
CA ALA A 204 -72.07 26.88 106.62
C ALA A 204 -73.40 27.59 106.98
N LYS A 205 -74.42 27.51 106.13
CA LYS A 205 -75.78 28.03 106.44
C LYS A 205 -76.44 27.31 107.62
N THR A 206 -76.22 26.01 107.78
CA THR A 206 -76.68 25.28 108.97
C THR A 206 -75.96 25.77 110.23
N SER A 207 -74.65 26.06 110.15
CA SER A 207 -73.89 26.66 111.26
C SER A 207 -74.33 28.09 111.56
N GLU A 208 -74.69 28.89 110.56
CA GLU A 208 -75.28 30.23 110.71
C GLU A 208 -76.63 30.16 111.44
N ALA A 209 -77.53 29.26 111.03
CA ALA A 209 -78.80 29.02 111.72
C ALA A 209 -78.60 28.50 113.16
N ASN A 210 -77.60 27.64 113.38
CA ASN A 210 -77.23 27.20 114.74
C ASN A 210 -76.66 28.35 115.59
N ALA A 211 -75.96 29.31 114.97
CA ALA A 211 -75.50 30.53 115.64
C ALA A 211 -76.66 31.49 115.95
N ASP A 212 -77.67 31.59 115.09
CA ASP A 212 -78.92 32.32 115.37
C ASP A 212 -79.70 31.69 116.53
N VAL A 213 -79.87 30.36 116.53
CA VAL A 213 -80.49 29.61 117.66
C VAL A 213 -79.69 29.81 118.94
N SER A 214 -78.35 29.78 118.86
CA SER A 214 -77.46 30.07 119.99
C SER A 214 -77.56 31.52 120.46
N ARG A 215 -77.84 32.47 119.56
CA ARG A 215 -78.07 33.90 119.88
C ARG A 215 -79.41 34.09 120.60
N THR A 216 -80.46 33.40 120.18
CA THR A 216 -81.76 33.38 120.89
C THR A 216 -81.60 32.79 122.29
N ALA A 217 -80.96 31.61 122.40
CA ALA A 217 -80.68 30.98 123.69
C ALA A 217 -79.74 31.82 124.59
N ALA A 218 -78.83 32.61 124.00
CA ALA A 218 -78.00 33.57 124.72
C ALA A 218 -78.80 34.79 125.20
N GLY A 219 -79.85 35.21 124.48
CA GLY A 219 -80.82 36.21 124.93
C GLY A 219 -81.61 35.74 126.15
N ASP A 220 -82.12 34.51 126.11
CA ASP A 220 -82.78 33.88 127.26
C ASP A 220 -81.80 33.71 128.45
N SER A 221 -80.52 33.42 128.16
CA SER A 221 -79.45 33.32 129.16
C SER A 221 -78.98 34.68 129.70
N ALA A 222 -79.16 35.78 128.96
CA ALA A 222 -78.82 37.13 129.44
C ALA A 222 -79.72 37.55 130.61
N ALA A 223 -80.97 37.06 130.66
CA ALA A 223 -81.85 37.20 131.82
C ALA A 223 -81.30 36.46 133.07
N ALA A 224 -80.44 35.45 132.91
CA ALA A 224 -79.74 34.77 134.00
C ALA A 224 -78.36 35.38 134.32
N ALA A 225 -77.81 36.23 133.44
CA ALA A 225 -76.43 36.70 133.51
C ALA A 225 -76.11 37.72 134.62
N ALA A 226 -77.12 38.15 135.40
CA ALA A 226 -76.91 38.87 136.66
C ALA A 226 -76.08 38.06 137.70
N ALA A 227 -75.90 36.75 137.48
CA ALA A 227 -75.05 35.88 138.29
C ALA A 227 -73.61 35.65 137.71
N SER A 228 -73.25 36.24 136.57
CA SER A 228 -72.16 35.73 135.71
C SER A 228 -70.78 36.42 135.78
N ALA A 229 -70.38 36.97 136.93
CA ALA A 229 -69.07 37.65 137.05
C ALA A 229 -67.85 36.73 136.80
N THR A 230 -67.88 35.49 137.28
CA THR A 230 -66.77 34.52 137.14
C THR A 230 -66.62 33.98 135.71
N ALA A 231 -67.63 34.14 134.85
CA ALA A 231 -67.60 33.67 133.46
C ALA A 231 -66.78 34.57 132.53
N ALA A 232 -66.41 35.79 132.97
CA ALA A 232 -65.74 36.79 132.14
C ALA A 232 -64.32 36.38 131.72
N GLN A 233 -63.52 35.82 132.62
CA GLN A 233 -62.11 35.44 132.35
C GLN A 233 -62.01 34.38 131.25
N ALA A 234 -62.81 33.30 131.35
CA ALA A 234 -62.87 32.23 130.37
C ALA A 234 -63.49 32.66 129.02
N SER A 235 -64.26 33.76 129.02
CA SER A 235 -64.82 34.34 127.79
C SER A 235 -63.78 35.15 127.02
N ALA A 236 -62.82 35.80 127.70
CA ALA A 236 -61.71 36.50 127.04
C ALA A 236 -60.77 35.53 126.30
N GLU A 237 -60.43 34.39 126.92
CA GLU A 237 -59.62 33.35 126.26
C GLU A 237 -60.33 32.73 125.06
N ARG A 238 -61.64 32.47 125.16
CA ARG A 238 -62.46 32.00 124.03
C ARG A 238 -62.57 33.03 122.90
N ALA A 239 -62.67 34.32 123.22
CA ALA A 239 -62.66 35.38 122.21
C ALA A 239 -61.32 35.44 121.46
N GLY A 240 -60.19 35.35 122.17
CA GLY A 240 -58.86 35.30 121.54
C GLY A 240 -58.63 34.05 120.68
N ALA A 241 -59.16 32.90 121.11
CA ALA A 241 -59.15 31.68 120.30
C ALA A 241 -60.02 31.81 119.04
N SER A 242 -61.20 32.43 119.14
CA SER A 242 -62.07 32.71 117.99
C SER A 242 -61.48 33.74 117.03
N GLU A 243 -60.79 34.77 117.52
CA GLU A 243 -60.07 35.75 116.69
C GLU A 243 -58.91 35.09 115.93
N THR A 244 -58.18 34.20 116.60
CA THR A 244 -57.10 33.41 115.98
C THR A 244 -57.66 32.48 114.90
N ALA A 245 -58.75 31.77 115.19
CA ALA A 245 -59.43 30.90 114.22
C ALA A 245 -59.97 31.70 113.02
N ALA A 246 -60.50 32.90 113.24
CA ALA A 246 -60.96 33.80 112.16
C ALA A 246 -59.79 34.22 111.25
N LYS A 247 -58.64 34.62 111.81
CA LYS A 247 -57.42 34.94 111.04
C LYS A 247 -56.86 33.74 110.28
N THR A 248 -56.91 32.53 110.86
CA THR A 248 -56.55 31.29 110.14
C THR A 248 -57.52 31.02 108.98
N SER A 249 -58.82 31.25 109.17
CA SER A 249 -59.85 31.04 108.15
C SER A 249 -59.73 32.05 107.01
N GLU A 250 -59.43 33.32 107.31
CA GLU A 250 -59.13 34.37 106.34
C GLU A 250 -57.87 34.03 105.51
N THR A 251 -56.83 33.49 106.17
CA THR A 251 -55.62 33.01 105.49
C THR A 251 -55.92 31.82 104.56
N GLN A 252 -56.72 30.84 105.00
CA GLN A 252 -57.11 29.70 104.19
C GLN A 252 -57.99 30.10 102.99
N ALA A 253 -58.89 31.06 103.17
CA ALA A 253 -59.69 31.63 102.08
C ALA A 253 -58.81 32.35 101.05
N ALA A 254 -57.79 33.11 101.49
CA ALA A 254 -56.81 33.74 100.61
C ALA A 254 -55.97 32.72 99.83
N SER A 255 -55.51 31.63 100.48
CA SER A 255 -54.83 30.53 99.78
C SER A 255 -55.72 29.86 98.74
N SER A 256 -56.97 29.54 99.08
CA SER A 256 -57.93 28.92 98.16
C SER A 256 -58.27 29.82 96.96
N ALA A 257 -58.32 31.14 97.15
CA ALA A 257 -58.45 32.10 96.06
C ALA A 257 -57.21 32.12 95.15
N GLY A 258 -56.02 31.96 95.71
CA GLY A 258 -54.77 31.78 94.98
C GLY A 258 -54.76 30.51 94.12
N ASP A 259 -55.15 29.38 94.70
CA ASP A 259 -55.24 28.08 94.01
C ASP A 259 -56.27 28.09 92.88
N ALA A 260 -57.40 28.78 93.08
CA ALA A 260 -58.39 29.01 92.02
C ALA A 260 -57.82 29.87 90.87
N GLY A 261 -57.04 30.92 91.18
CA GLY A 261 -56.35 31.75 90.19
C GLY A 261 -55.28 30.99 89.40
N ALA A 262 -54.50 30.13 90.08
CA ALA A 262 -53.54 29.24 89.44
C ALA A 262 -54.24 28.24 88.51
N SER A 263 -55.35 27.65 88.95
CA SER A 263 -56.16 26.70 88.15
C SER A 263 -56.78 27.36 86.92
N ALA A 264 -57.30 28.59 87.04
CA ALA A 264 -57.80 29.36 85.89
C ALA A 264 -56.69 29.67 84.87
N THR A 265 -55.46 29.94 85.35
CA THR A 265 -54.29 30.17 84.50
C THR A 265 -53.87 28.88 83.77
N ALA A 266 -53.88 27.74 84.46
CA ALA A 266 -53.61 26.44 83.85
C ALA A 266 -54.65 26.07 82.77
N ALA A 267 -55.94 26.32 83.02
CA ALA A 267 -57.00 26.11 82.03
C ALA A 267 -56.83 27.00 80.78
N ALA A 268 -56.44 28.27 80.96
CA ALA A 268 -56.14 29.17 79.85
C ALA A 268 -54.92 28.72 79.02
N ALA A 269 -53.87 28.22 79.68
CA ALA A 269 -52.70 27.63 79.02
C ALA A 269 -53.08 26.38 78.21
N SER A 270 -53.87 25.47 78.78
CA SER A 270 -54.36 24.26 78.10
C SER A 270 -55.24 24.60 76.88
N LYS A 271 -56.09 25.62 76.97
CA LYS A 271 -56.88 26.11 75.82
C LYS A 271 -55.97 26.63 74.68
N LYS A 272 -54.87 27.31 75.03
CA LYS A 272 -53.89 27.80 74.05
C LYS A 272 -53.10 26.64 73.41
N ALA A 273 -52.75 25.61 74.19
CA ALA A 273 -52.11 24.40 73.67
C ALA A 273 -53.03 23.63 72.70
N ALA A 274 -54.30 23.41 73.07
CA ALA A 274 -55.28 22.76 72.20
C ALA A 274 -55.48 23.52 70.87
N ALA A 275 -55.50 24.86 70.90
CA ALA A 275 -55.56 25.68 69.69
C ALA A 275 -54.31 25.56 68.80
N ALA A 276 -53.11 25.39 69.40
CA ALA A 276 -51.88 25.15 68.64
C ALA A 276 -51.90 23.76 67.97
N SER A 277 -52.26 22.70 68.69
CA SER A 277 -52.37 21.35 68.12
C SER A 277 -53.43 21.26 67.01
N ALA A 278 -54.53 22.01 67.10
CA ALA A 278 -55.51 22.12 66.02
C ALA A 278 -54.94 22.77 64.74
N ALA A 279 -53.99 23.71 64.88
CA ALA A 279 -53.29 24.31 63.74
C ALA A 279 -52.24 23.36 63.13
N GLU A 280 -51.54 22.59 63.96
CA GLU A 280 -50.59 21.54 63.52
C GLU A 280 -51.30 20.41 62.77
N ALA A 281 -52.49 19.98 63.25
CA ALA A 281 -53.32 19.00 62.56
C ALA A 281 -53.72 19.49 61.14
N LYS A 282 -54.15 20.75 61.02
CA LYS A 282 -54.55 21.36 59.75
C LYS A 282 -53.38 21.57 58.78
N THR A 283 -52.19 21.83 59.34
CA THR A 283 -50.92 21.87 58.58
C THR A 283 -50.57 20.47 58.07
N SER A 284 -50.74 19.44 58.90
CA SER A 284 -50.49 18.04 58.52
C SER A 284 -51.47 17.55 57.44
N GLU A 285 -52.74 17.95 57.52
CA GLU A 285 -53.77 17.69 56.51
C GLU A 285 -53.38 18.30 55.15
N THR A 286 -52.83 19.52 55.16
CA THR A 286 -52.29 20.21 53.97
C THR A 286 -51.05 19.51 53.41
N ASN A 287 -50.15 19.05 54.28
CA ASN A 287 -48.97 18.28 53.87
C ASN A 287 -49.35 16.94 53.24
N ALA A 288 -50.33 16.22 53.81
CA ALA A 288 -50.85 14.97 53.26
C ALA A 288 -51.49 15.17 51.87
N ALA A 289 -52.31 16.21 51.69
CA ALA A 289 -52.87 16.57 50.39
C ALA A 289 -51.78 16.93 49.35
N THR A 290 -50.73 17.63 49.79
CA THR A 290 -49.58 17.96 48.93
C THR A 290 -48.84 16.68 48.50
N SER A 291 -48.55 15.77 49.43
CA SER A 291 -47.90 14.49 49.15
C SER A 291 -48.72 13.60 48.22
N ALA A 292 -50.05 13.58 48.37
CA ALA A 292 -50.94 12.86 47.46
C ALA A 292 -50.87 13.40 46.02
N ASN A 293 -50.83 14.73 45.85
CA ASN A 293 -50.65 15.36 44.54
C ASN A 293 -49.26 15.05 43.93
N THR A 294 -48.20 15.05 44.74
CA THR A 294 -46.86 14.63 44.28
C THR A 294 -46.85 13.17 43.83
N ALA A 295 -47.47 12.26 44.58
CA ALA A 295 -47.58 10.85 44.20
C ALA A 295 -48.35 10.65 42.89
N ALA A 296 -49.44 11.38 42.69
CA ALA A 296 -50.22 11.34 41.44
C ALA A 296 -49.41 11.89 40.23
N ALA A 297 -48.62 12.95 40.42
CA ALA A 297 -47.72 13.46 39.40
C ALA A 297 -46.61 12.45 39.04
N SER A 298 -46.01 11.80 40.04
CA SER A 298 -45.01 10.74 39.83
C SER A 298 -45.58 9.52 39.11
N ALA A 299 -46.82 9.10 39.43
CA ALA A 299 -47.51 8.03 38.71
C ALA A 299 -47.77 8.38 37.23
N THR A 300 -48.10 9.65 36.95
CA THR A 300 -48.28 10.16 35.58
C THR A 300 -46.96 10.21 34.81
N ALA A 301 -45.86 10.59 35.46
CA ALA A 301 -44.52 10.54 34.86
C ALA A 301 -44.10 9.10 34.55
N ALA A 302 -44.37 8.16 35.45
CA ALA A 302 -44.09 6.74 35.24
C ALA A 302 -44.89 6.14 34.06
N SER A 303 -46.17 6.47 33.91
CA SER A 303 -46.99 5.98 32.78
C SER A 303 -46.55 6.57 31.44
N SER A 304 -46.10 7.83 31.42
CA SER A 304 -45.50 8.48 30.24
C SER A 304 -44.18 7.80 29.84
N SER A 305 -43.32 7.52 30.81
CA SER A 305 -42.05 6.80 30.58
C SER A 305 -42.26 5.37 30.08
N ALA A 306 -43.24 4.64 30.62
CA ALA A 306 -43.61 3.31 30.13
C ALA A 306 -44.12 3.34 28.68
N SER A 307 -44.89 4.37 28.32
CA SER A 307 -45.38 4.57 26.95
C SER A 307 -44.23 4.87 25.96
N ALA A 308 -43.25 5.68 26.39
CA ALA A 308 -42.04 5.95 25.61
C ALA A 308 -41.19 4.68 25.41
N ALA A 309 -41.00 3.88 26.46
CA ALA A 309 -40.29 2.61 26.39
C ALA A 309 -40.97 1.62 25.43
N SER A 310 -42.30 1.49 25.48
CA SER A 310 -43.07 0.66 24.53
C SER A 310 -42.93 1.13 23.08
N THR A 311 -42.83 2.45 22.86
CA THR A 311 -42.62 3.02 21.52
C THR A 311 -41.21 2.69 21.00
N HIS A 312 -40.20 2.75 21.87
CA HIS A 312 -38.81 2.43 21.52
C HIS A 312 -38.62 0.93 21.23
N ALA A 313 -39.31 0.04 21.96
CA ALA A 313 -39.33 -1.39 21.68
C ALA A 313 -39.88 -1.69 20.27
N ALA A 314 -41.03 -1.10 19.90
CA ALA A 314 -41.61 -1.27 18.57
C ALA A 314 -40.71 -0.73 17.43
N ALA A 315 -39.96 0.35 17.68
CA ALA A 315 -38.96 0.86 16.76
C ALA A 315 -37.76 -0.10 16.60
N SER A 316 -37.34 -0.76 17.69
CA SER A 316 -36.32 -1.80 17.66
C SER A 316 -36.75 -3.03 16.83
N ASP A 317 -37.97 -3.53 17.03
CA ASP A 317 -38.52 -4.68 16.27
C ASP A 317 -38.65 -4.36 14.77
N THR A 318 -39.03 -3.13 14.44
CA THR A 318 -39.05 -2.63 13.05
C THR A 318 -37.65 -2.60 12.45
N SER A 319 -36.65 -2.14 13.22
CA SER A 319 -35.25 -2.07 12.77
C SER A 319 -34.64 -3.46 12.55
N ALA A 320 -34.93 -4.42 13.43
CA ALA A 320 -34.53 -5.82 13.28
C ALA A 320 -35.16 -6.46 12.03
N SER A 321 -36.43 -6.14 11.74
CA SER A 321 -37.13 -6.63 10.54
C SER A 321 -36.52 -6.09 9.24
N LEU A 322 -36.06 -4.84 9.22
CA LEU A 322 -35.34 -4.24 8.09
C LEU A 322 -33.95 -4.85 7.90
N ALA A 323 -33.23 -5.14 9.00
CA ALA A 323 -31.93 -5.81 8.94
C ALA A 323 -32.05 -7.24 8.36
N ALA A 324 -33.09 -7.99 8.73
CA ALA A 324 -33.36 -9.33 8.18
C ALA A 324 -33.68 -9.29 6.67
N GLN A 325 -34.46 -8.29 6.22
CA GLN A 325 -34.72 -8.08 4.79
C GLN A 325 -33.43 -7.73 4.02
N SER A 326 -32.59 -6.87 4.57
CA SER A 326 -31.29 -6.50 3.99
C SER A 326 -30.35 -7.71 3.87
N SER A 327 -30.27 -8.55 4.91
CA SER A 327 -29.52 -9.82 4.87
C SER A 327 -30.03 -10.77 3.79
N THR A 328 -31.36 -10.89 3.65
CA THR A 328 -31.99 -11.73 2.61
C THR A 328 -31.66 -11.20 1.20
N ALA A 329 -31.71 -9.88 1.00
CA ALA A 329 -31.35 -9.23 -0.26
C ALA A 329 -29.86 -9.40 -0.62
N ALA A 330 -28.96 -9.32 0.38
CA ALA A 330 -27.54 -9.57 0.22
C ALA A 330 -27.25 -11.03 -0.17
N GLY A 331 -27.90 -12.01 0.49
CA GLY A 331 -27.80 -13.42 0.10
C GLY A 331 -28.25 -13.67 -1.34
N ALA A 332 -29.41 -13.11 -1.72
CA ALA A 332 -29.92 -13.20 -3.10
C ALA A 332 -29.04 -12.48 -4.14
N ALA A 333 -28.21 -11.50 -3.73
CA ALA A 333 -27.23 -10.86 -4.60
C ALA A 333 -25.95 -11.71 -4.73
N ALA A 334 -25.48 -12.33 -3.65
CA ALA A 334 -24.36 -13.26 -3.66
C ALA A 334 -24.63 -14.47 -4.57
N THR A 335 -25.80 -15.11 -4.45
CA THR A 335 -26.20 -16.23 -5.34
C THR A 335 -26.19 -15.80 -6.82
N ARG A 336 -26.70 -14.60 -7.14
CA ARG A 336 -26.66 -14.07 -8.52
C ARG A 336 -25.24 -13.81 -9.02
N ALA A 337 -24.31 -13.44 -8.14
CA ALA A 337 -22.90 -13.27 -8.50
C ALA A 337 -22.22 -14.62 -8.74
N GLU A 338 -22.53 -15.65 -7.94
CA GLU A 338 -22.06 -17.02 -8.14
C GLU A 338 -22.61 -17.61 -9.45
N ASP A 339 -23.91 -17.46 -9.73
CA ASP A 339 -24.53 -17.88 -11.01
C ASP A 339 -23.93 -17.15 -12.21
N ALA A 340 -23.61 -15.85 -12.08
CA ALA A 340 -22.97 -15.07 -13.13
C ALA A 340 -21.51 -15.48 -13.37
N ALA A 341 -20.75 -15.74 -12.31
CA ALA A 341 -19.40 -16.27 -12.39
C ALA A 341 -19.40 -17.67 -13.03
N LYS A 342 -20.31 -18.53 -12.62
CA LYS A 342 -20.46 -19.88 -13.19
C LYS A 342 -20.85 -19.85 -14.66
N ARG A 343 -21.75 -18.94 -15.07
CA ARG A 343 -22.03 -18.68 -16.49
C ARG A 343 -20.81 -18.16 -17.25
N ALA A 344 -19.95 -17.36 -16.63
CA ALA A 344 -18.72 -16.89 -17.26
C ALA A 344 -17.69 -18.02 -17.44
N GLU A 345 -17.59 -18.92 -16.45
CA GLU A 345 -16.81 -20.17 -16.56
C GLU A 345 -17.36 -21.08 -17.67
N ASP A 346 -18.67 -21.36 -17.68
CA ASP A 346 -19.34 -22.17 -18.70
C ASP A 346 -19.16 -21.56 -20.12
N ILE A 347 -19.23 -20.23 -20.24
CA ILE A 347 -18.99 -19.52 -21.51
C ILE A 347 -17.51 -19.61 -21.91
N ALA A 348 -16.57 -19.54 -20.96
CA ALA A 348 -15.14 -19.71 -21.25
C ALA A 348 -14.80 -21.15 -21.67
N ASP A 349 -15.45 -22.15 -21.08
CA ASP A 349 -15.28 -23.58 -21.43
C ASP A 349 -15.90 -23.90 -22.80
N VAL A 350 -17.09 -23.36 -23.09
CA VAL A 350 -17.72 -23.46 -24.43
C VAL A 350 -16.94 -22.67 -25.49
N ILE A 351 -16.27 -21.58 -25.10
CA ILE A 351 -15.27 -20.86 -25.91
C ILE A 351 -13.87 -21.47 -25.68
N SER A 352 -13.79 -22.80 -25.71
CA SER A 352 -12.53 -23.54 -25.88
C SER A 352 -11.85 -23.13 -27.18
N LEU A 353 -11.05 -22.06 -27.14
CA LEU A 353 -10.26 -21.53 -28.24
C LEU A 353 -9.02 -22.42 -28.47
N GLU A 354 -9.26 -23.62 -28.98
CA GLU A 354 -8.21 -24.51 -29.43
C GLU A 354 -7.42 -23.87 -30.59
N ASP A 355 -6.10 -24.10 -30.62
CA ASP A 355 -5.26 -23.67 -31.75
C ASP A 355 -5.71 -24.39 -33.03
N ALA A 356 -5.75 -23.67 -34.16
CA ALA A 356 -6.13 -24.30 -35.43
C ALA A 356 -5.07 -25.32 -35.87
N SER A 357 -5.53 -26.43 -36.41
CA SER A 357 -4.68 -27.44 -37.07
C SER A 357 -5.06 -27.58 -38.54
N LEU A 358 -4.27 -28.36 -39.29
CA LEU A 358 -4.56 -28.67 -40.69
C LEU A 358 -5.89 -29.43 -40.90
N THR A 359 -6.52 -29.94 -39.82
CA THR A 359 -7.78 -30.69 -39.86
C THR A 359 -8.88 -30.13 -38.94
N LYS A 360 -8.58 -29.13 -38.11
CA LYS A 360 -9.51 -28.57 -37.11
C LYS A 360 -9.45 -27.04 -37.11
N LYS A 361 -10.61 -26.39 -37.22
CA LYS A 361 -10.71 -24.93 -37.13
C LYS A 361 -10.46 -24.48 -35.69
N GLY A 362 -9.72 -23.39 -35.53
CA GLY A 362 -9.33 -22.81 -34.26
C GLY A 362 -8.78 -21.39 -34.46
N ILE A 363 -8.15 -20.81 -33.43
CA ILE A 363 -7.44 -19.53 -33.56
C ILE A 363 -5.97 -19.74 -33.93
N VAL A 364 -5.37 -18.76 -34.61
CA VAL A 364 -3.95 -18.78 -35.01
C VAL A 364 -3.34 -17.39 -34.83
N LYS A 365 -2.18 -17.32 -34.19
CA LYS A 365 -1.39 -16.09 -34.11
C LYS A 365 -0.57 -15.92 -35.38
N LEU A 366 -0.67 -14.74 -36.00
CA LEU A 366 -0.01 -14.43 -37.27
C LEU A 366 1.33 -13.70 -37.05
N SER A 367 2.38 -14.15 -37.74
CA SER A 367 3.70 -13.51 -37.74
C SER A 367 4.06 -12.94 -39.12
N SER A 368 4.68 -11.76 -39.14
CA SER A 368 5.22 -11.15 -40.38
C SER A 368 6.75 -11.11 -40.41
N ALA A 369 7.43 -11.81 -39.49
CA ALA A 369 8.87 -12.01 -39.54
C ALA A 369 9.24 -12.95 -40.69
N THR A 370 10.37 -12.68 -41.36
CA THR A 370 10.87 -13.44 -42.53
C THR A 370 11.90 -14.50 -42.15
N ASP A 371 12.25 -14.56 -40.87
CA ASP A 371 13.32 -15.28 -40.21
C ASP A 371 12.82 -15.98 -38.93
N SER A 372 11.52 -16.35 -38.90
CA SER A 372 10.89 -16.91 -37.70
C SER A 372 11.07 -18.43 -37.61
N ASP A 373 11.75 -18.87 -36.55
CA ASP A 373 11.89 -20.30 -36.19
C ASP A 373 10.64 -20.88 -35.48
N SER A 374 9.50 -20.18 -35.50
CA SER A 374 8.34 -20.56 -34.68
C SER A 374 7.33 -21.42 -35.44
N GLU A 375 7.20 -22.69 -35.05
CA GLU A 375 6.18 -23.62 -35.56
C GLU A 375 4.76 -23.33 -35.03
N ALA A 376 4.62 -22.47 -34.02
CA ALA A 376 3.34 -22.12 -33.38
C ALA A 376 2.66 -20.87 -33.96
N LEU A 377 3.29 -20.20 -34.93
CA LEU A 377 2.80 -18.96 -35.55
C LEU A 377 2.66 -19.14 -37.06
N ALA A 378 1.53 -18.77 -37.64
CA ALA A 378 1.38 -18.82 -39.10
C ALA A 378 1.98 -17.57 -39.76
N ALA A 379 2.78 -17.78 -40.80
CA ALA A 379 3.34 -16.69 -41.61
C ALA A 379 2.24 -15.92 -42.36
N THR A 380 2.30 -14.59 -42.34
CA THR A 380 1.40 -13.76 -43.14
C THR A 380 1.75 -13.80 -44.63
N PRO A 381 0.80 -13.48 -45.53
CA PRO A 381 1.10 -13.26 -46.95
C PRO A 381 2.19 -12.21 -47.20
N LYS A 382 2.40 -11.28 -46.26
CA LYS A 382 3.50 -10.30 -46.32
C LYS A 382 4.87 -10.96 -46.11
N ALA A 383 5.02 -11.81 -45.10
CA ALA A 383 6.26 -12.56 -44.86
C ALA A 383 6.56 -13.51 -46.03
N VAL A 384 5.55 -14.29 -46.47
CA VAL A 384 5.69 -15.21 -47.61
C VAL A 384 6.10 -14.46 -48.88
N LYS A 385 5.48 -13.30 -49.16
CA LYS A 385 5.86 -12.46 -50.32
C LYS A 385 7.29 -11.94 -50.21
N ALA A 386 7.73 -11.50 -49.02
CA ALA A 386 9.09 -11.01 -48.81
C ALA A 386 10.14 -12.11 -48.99
N VAL A 387 9.92 -13.29 -48.41
CA VAL A 387 10.79 -14.47 -48.61
C VAL A 387 10.82 -14.90 -50.08
N MET A 388 9.67 -14.88 -50.78
CA MET A 388 9.62 -15.25 -52.19
C MET A 388 10.36 -14.25 -53.09
N ILE A 389 10.31 -12.95 -52.79
CA ILE A 389 11.11 -11.93 -53.49
C ILE A 389 12.61 -12.19 -53.28
N GLU A 390 13.04 -12.42 -52.05
CA GLU A 390 14.44 -12.71 -51.73
C GLU A 390 14.93 -14.00 -52.42
N ALA A 391 14.11 -15.06 -52.41
CA ALA A 391 14.41 -16.32 -53.09
C ALA A 391 14.57 -16.13 -54.62
N GLN A 392 13.76 -15.27 -55.24
CA GLN A 392 13.87 -14.94 -56.67
C GLN A 392 15.14 -14.16 -57.04
N THR A 393 15.88 -13.59 -56.06
CA THR A 393 17.20 -12.95 -56.31
C THR A 393 18.36 -13.94 -56.27
N LYS A 394 18.16 -15.17 -55.77
CA LYS A 394 19.22 -16.18 -55.70
C LYS A 394 19.39 -16.85 -57.06
N ALA A 395 20.63 -17.20 -57.39
CA ALA A 395 20.91 -17.98 -58.60
C ALA A 395 20.29 -19.39 -58.48
N PRO A 396 19.82 -20.00 -59.59
CA PRO A 396 19.37 -21.39 -59.59
C PRO A 396 20.45 -22.33 -59.04
N LEU A 397 20.05 -23.33 -58.26
CA LEU A 397 20.97 -24.31 -57.69
C LEU A 397 21.64 -25.15 -58.79
N ASP A 398 20.85 -25.55 -59.79
CA ASP A 398 21.34 -26.25 -60.97
C ASP A 398 21.70 -25.25 -62.09
N SER A 399 22.94 -25.32 -62.57
CA SER A 399 23.46 -24.52 -63.69
C SER A 399 23.25 -22.99 -63.58
N PRO A 400 23.74 -22.33 -62.51
CA PRO A 400 23.63 -20.88 -62.35
C PRO A 400 24.34 -20.11 -63.48
N ALA A 401 23.64 -19.17 -64.09
CA ALA A 401 24.24 -18.24 -65.05
C ALA A 401 25.06 -17.15 -64.33
N LEU A 402 26.40 -17.30 -64.35
CA LEU A 402 27.32 -16.36 -63.71
C LEU A 402 27.52 -15.11 -64.58
N THR A 403 27.11 -13.94 -64.06
CA THR A 403 27.26 -12.64 -64.74
C THR A 403 28.02 -11.64 -63.85
N GLY A 404 28.70 -10.67 -64.47
CA GLY A 404 29.52 -9.69 -63.74
C GLY A 404 30.84 -10.29 -63.24
N THR A 405 31.26 -9.92 -62.02
CA THR A 405 32.48 -10.41 -61.35
C THR A 405 32.13 -11.26 -60.12
N PRO A 406 31.68 -12.52 -60.30
CA PRO A 406 31.32 -13.38 -59.18
C PRO A 406 32.55 -13.72 -58.33
N THR A 407 32.39 -13.68 -57.01
CA THR A 407 33.38 -14.22 -56.07
C THR A 407 33.02 -15.67 -55.73
N ALA A 408 34.01 -16.55 -55.75
CA ALA A 408 33.89 -17.93 -55.30
C ALA A 408 35.08 -18.27 -54.38
N PRO A 409 34.92 -19.21 -53.44
CA PRO A 409 36.05 -19.72 -52.66
C PRO A 409 37.13 -20.25 -53.62
N THR A 410 38.39 -19.88 -53.38
CA THR A 410 39.51 -20.37 -54.20
C THR A 410 39.82 -21.81 -53.81
N PRO A 411 39.72 -22.81 -54.72
CA PRO A 411 40.07 -24.19 -54.42
C PRO A 411 41.54 -24.34 -54.05
N GLU A 412 41.87 -25.37 -53.26
CA GLU A 412 43.26 -25.75 -53.03
C GLU A 412 43.94 -26.16 -54.35
N THR A 413 45.24 -25.92 -54.49
CA THR A 413 45.98 -26.24 -55.72
C THR A 413 46.05 -27.74 -56.04
N ALA A 414 45.60 -28.63 -55.17
CA ALA A 414 45.46 -30.06 -55.46
C ALA A 414 44.08 -30.45 -56.07
N ALA A 415 43.10 -29.53 -56.10
CA ALA A 415 41.74 -29.82 -56.55
C ALA A 415 41.68 -30.24 -58.03
N ALA A 416 40.79 -31.20 -58.31
CA ALA A 416 40.59 -31.83 -59.61
C ALA A 416 39.12 -32.27 -59.85
N GLY A 417 38.18 -31.73 -59.08
CA GLY A 417 36.76 -32.03 -59.18
C GLY A 417 36.01 -31.07 -60.10
N ILE A 418 34.79 -30.71 -59.68
CA ILE A 418 33.89 -29.80 -60.39
C ILE A 418 33.88 -28.39 -59.77
N GLU A 419 34.91 -28.02 -59.01
CA GLU A 419 35.01 -26.72 -58.36
C GLU A 419 35.15 -25.56 -59.37
N ILE A 420 34.65 -24.38 -59.01
CA ILE A 420 34.83 -23.17 -59.85
C ILE A 420 36.31 -22.75 -59.79
N ALA A 421 37.00 -22.87 -60.92
CA ALA A 421 38.38 -22.42 -61.06
C ALA A 421 38.48 -20.88 -60.96
N THR A 422 38.81 -20.35 -59.78
CA THR A 422 38.98 -18.91 -59.58
C THR A 422 40.25 -18.38 -60.26
N ALA A 423 40.30 -17.07 -60.51
CA ALA A 423 41.49 -16.42 -61.05
C ALA A 423 42.75 -16.65 -60.19
N ALA A 424 42.60 -16.74 -58.87
CA ALA A 424 43.69 -17.06 -57.94
C ALA A 424 44.17 -18.51 -58.05
N PHE A 425 43.24 -19.47 -58.19
CA PHE A 425 43.59 -20.88 -58.44
C PHE A 425 44.32 -21.06 -59.78
N VAL A 426 43.82 -20.40 -60.84
CA VAL A 426 44.48 -20.42 -62.16
C VAL A 426 45.86 -19.77 -62.09
N ALA A 427 46.00 -18.61 -61.45
CA ALA A 427 47.30 -17.95 -61.27
C ALA A 427 48.28 -18.83 -60.49
N ALA A 428 47.84 -19.51 -59.42
CA ALA A 428 48.66 -20.44 -58.65
C ALA A 428 49.06 -21.69 -59.47
N LYS A 429 48.16 -22.23 -60.30
CA LYS A 429 48.46 -23.33 -61.22
C LYS A 429 49.43 -22.94 -62.32
N VAL A 430 49.29 -21.74 -62.89
CA VAL A 430 50.25 -21.18 -63.86
C VAL A 430 51.60 -20.94 -63.18
N ALA A 431 51.63 -20.43 -61.95
CA ALA A 431 52.88 -20.27 -61.19
C ALA A 431 53.56 -21.62 -60.89
N GLN A 432 52.79 -22.67 -60.54
CA GLN A 432 53.32 -24.03 -60.41
C GLN A 432 53.88 -24.55 -61.74
N LEU A 433 53.20 -24.32 -62.87
CA LEU A 433 53.66 -24.74 -64.19
C LEU A 433 54.94 -24.01 -64.62
N VAL A 434 55.01 -22.70 -64.41
CA VAL A 434 56.19 -21.87 -64.72
C VAL A 434 57.36 -22.21 -63.78
N GLY A 435 57.11 -22.44 -62.50
CA GLY A 435 58.11 -22.91 -61.52
C GLY A 435 58.52 -24.38 -61.69
N SER A 436 57.84 -25.13 -62.57
CA SER A 436 58.20 -26.49 -62.98
C SER A 436 58.87 -26.54 -64.37
N ALA A 437 59.21 -25.38 -64.96
CA ALA A 437 59.95 -25.31 -66.20
C ALA A 437 61.39 -25.83 -66.00
N PRO A 438 61.94 -26.71 -66.86
CA PRO A 438 63.26 -27.29 -66.64
C PRO A 438 64.41 -26.26 -66.70
N GLU A 439 65.48 -26.56 -65.95
CA GLU A 439 66.75 -25.78 -65.81
C GLU A 439 67.35 -25.28 -67.13
N THR A 440 66.98 -25.88 -68.26
CA THR A 440 67.31 -25.43 -69.63
C THR A 440 66.92 -23.99 -69.98
N LEU A 441 66.02 -23.34 -69.23
CA LEU A 441 65.71 -21.91 -69.43
C LEU A 441 66.61 -20.97 -68.61
N ASP A 442 67.16 -21.44 -67.48
CA ASP A 442 68.23 -20.72 -66.78
C ASP A 442 69.50 -20.72 -67.63
N THR A 443 69.84 -21.81 -68.32
CA THR A 443 71.07 -21.86 -69.14
C THR A 443 71.12 -20.81 -70.26
N LEU A 444 69.98 -20.41 -70.86
CA LEU A 444 69.96 -19.31 -71.83
C LEU A 444 70.18 -17.94 -71.16
N LYS A 445 69.68 -17.74 -69.94
CA LYS A 445 69.90 -16.51 -69.17
C LYS A 445 71.32 -16.44 -68.62
N GLU A 446 71.85 -17.55 -68.11
CA GLU A 446 73.25 -17.67 -67.69
C GLU A 446 74.21 -17.44 -68.87
N LEU A 447 73.93 -17.97 -70.08
CA LEU A 447 74.72 -17.66 -71.27
C LEU A 447 74.67 -16.17 -71.62
N ALA A 448 73.48 -15.55 -71.59
CA ALA A 448 73.33 -14.14 -71.92
C ALA A 448 74.06 -13.22 -70.92
N ASP A 449 73.96 -13.50 -69.62
CA ASP A 449 74.63 -12.75 -68.56
C ASP A 449 76.15 -13.04 -68.51
N ALA A 450 76.60 -14.27 -68.76
CA ALA A 450 78.02 -14.62 -68.84
C ALA A 450 78.73 -14.02 -70.07
N LEU A 451 78.00 -13.82 -71.18
CA LEU A 451 78.45 -13.05 -72.33
C LEU A 451 78.27 -11.52 -72.13
N GLY A 452 77.81 -11.09 -70.95
CA GLY A 452 77.68 -9.69 -70.56
C GLY A 452 76.61 -8.90 -71.33
N ASN A 453 75.65 -9.59 -71.95
CA ASN A 453 74.65 -9.02 -72.87
C ASN A 453 75.24 -8.14 -73.99
N ASP A 454 76.46 -8.44 -74.46
CA ASP A 454 77.15 -7.68 -75.51
C ASP A 454 76.75 -8.14 -76.93
N PRO A 455 76.05 -7.31 -77.74
CA PRO A 455 75.67 -7.67 -79.11
C PRO A 455 76.86 -7.87 -80.06
N ASN A 456 78.03 -7.35 -79.70
CA ASN A 456 79.27 -7.41 -80.48
C ASN A 456 80.35 -8.22 -79.74
N PHE A 457 79.96 -9.16 -78.87
CA PHE A 457 80.86 -9.93 -77.98
C PHE A 457 82.16 -10.41 -78.67
N ALA A 458 82.08 -10.96 -79.88
CA ALA A 458 83.25 -11.40 -80.64
C ALA A 458 84.26 -10.27 -80.91
N THR A 459 83.79 -9.09 -81.32
CA THR A 459 84.60 -7.89 -81.53
C THR A 459 85.18 -7.37 -80.22
N THR A 460 84.39 -7.36 -79.14
CA THR A 460 84.83 -6.90 -77.81
C THR A 460 85.91 -7.81 -77.21
N VAL A 461 85.75 -9.14 -77.32
CA VAL A 461 86.76 -10.10 -76.88
C VAL A 461 88.03 -10.00 -77.72
N LEU A 462 87.92 -9.88 -79.05
CA LEU A 462 89.07 -9.74 -79.93
C LEU A 462 89.89 -8.47 -79.61
N ASN A 463 89.22 -7.33 -79.41
CA ASN A 463 89.87 -6.08 -79.01
C ASN A 463 90.51 -6.17 -77.61
N LYS A 464 89.83 -6.80 -76.64
CA LYS A 464 90.39 -7.05 -75.30
C LYS A 464 91.60 -7.98 -75.34
N LEU A 465 91.64 -8.97 -76.24
CA LEU A 465 92.75 -9.91 -76.38
C LEU A 465 93.96 -9.28 -77.10
N ALA A 466 93.72 -8.52 -78.17
CA ALA A 466 94.76 -7.78 -78.89
C ALA A 466 95.49 -6.78 -77.98
N GLY A 467 94.79 -6.17 -77.03
CA GLY A 467 95.38 -5.26 -76.03
C GLY A 467 96.16 -5.95 -74.90
N LYS A 468 96.22 -7.29 -74.81
CA LYS A 468 96.86 -7.99 -73.67
C LYS A 468 98.35 -8.26 -73.85
N GLN A 469 98.83 -8.44 -75.09
CA GLN A 469 100.23 -8.72 -75.37
C GLN A 469 101.19 -7.56 -74.99
N PRO A 470 100.88 -6.27 -75.25
CA PRO A 470 101.77 -5.16 -74.93
C PRO A 470 101.73 -4.70 -73.45
N LEU A 471 100.97 -5.40 -72.60
CA LEU A 471 100.71 -4.98 -71.21
C LEU A 471 101.59 -5.68 -70.16
N ASP A 472 102.40 -6.63 -70.60
CA ASP A 472 103.36 -7.35 -69.76
C ASP A 472 104.76 -7.18 -70.36
N ASP A 473 105.65 -6.49 -69.63
CA ASP A 473 107.00 -6.17 -70.10
C ASP A 473 107.85 -7.42 -70.36
N THR A 474 107.61 -8.49 -69.58
CA THR A 474 108.30 -9.77 -69.72
C THR A 474 107.87 -10.46 -71.00
N LEU A 475 106.57 -10.64 -71.21
CA LEU A 475 106.03 -11.28 -72.41
C LEU A 475 106.30 -10.45 -73.67
N THR A 476 106.25 -9.11 -73.58
CA THR A 476 106.65 -8.19 -74.65
C THR A 476 108.12 -8.37 -75.00
N ALA A 477 109.00 -8.47 -74.01
CA ALA A 477 110.42 -8.74 -74.23
C ALA A 477 110.67 -10.14 -74.82
N LEU A 478 109.94 -11.18 -74.38
CA LEU A 478 110.06 -12.54 -74.91
C LEU A 478 109.50 -12.69 -76.34
N SER A 479 108.41 -12.00 -76.67
CA SER A 479 107.60 -12.27 -77.87
C SER A 479 108.27 -11.96 -79.22
N GLY A 480 109.49 -11.43 -79.22
CA GLY A 480 110.33 -11.28 -80.41
C GLY A 480 111.74 -11.87 -80.28
N LYS A 481 112.04 -12.58 -79.18
CA LYS A 481 113.38 -13.15 -78.92
C LYS A 481 113.53 -14.54 -79.54
N SER A 482 114.75 -14.83 -80.02
CA SER A 482 115.19 -16.19 -80.35
C SER A 482 115.46 -17.01 -79.08
N VAL A 483 115.64 -18.33 -79.25
CA VAL A 483 115.86 -19.29 -78.14
C VAL A 483 117.04 -18.89 -77.23
N ASP A 484 118.15 -18.41 -77.78
CA ASP A 484 119.30 -17.96 -76.98
C ASP A 484 118.92 -16.80 -76.05
N GLY A 485 118.16 -15.83 -76.57
CA GLY A 485 117.68 -14.68 -75.80
C GLY A 485 116.67 -15.04 -74.70
N LEU A 486 116.08 -16.24 -74.74
CA LEU A 486 115.23 -16.76 -73.67
C LEU A 486 116.05 -17.41 -72.55
N ILE A 487 117.09 -18.17 -72.89
CA ILE A 487 117.95 -18.89 -71.93
C ILE A 487 118.72 -17.89 -71.03
N GLU A 488 119.18 -16.78 -71.60
CA GLU A 488 119.80 -15.69 -70.85
C GLU A 488 118.82 -14.99 -69.89
N TYR A 489 117.57 -14.78 -70.34
CA TYR A 489 116.56 -14.02 -69.59
C TYR A 489 116.09 -14.69 -68.29
N VAL A 490 116.02 -16.03 -68.25
CA VAL A 490 115.36 -16.76 -67.16
C VAL A 490 116.27 -17.25 -66.02
N GLY A 491 117.58 -16.99 -66.06
CA GLY A 491 118.50 -17.28 -64.94
C GLY A 491 118.66 -18.75 -64.52
N LEU A 492 117.97 -19.70 -65.18
CA LEU A 492 117.93 -21.15 -64.86
C LEU A 492 119.29 -21.85 -64.78
N ARG A 493 120.35 -21.19 -65.23
CA ARG A 493 121.74 -21.63 -65.11
C ARG A 493 122.23 -21.66 -63.65
N GLU A 494 121.59 -20.97 -62.70
CA GLU A 494 121.96 -20.94 -61.28
C GLU A 494 121.17 -21.93 -60.39
N THR A 495 119.83 -21.92 -60.45
CA THR A 495 118.96 -22.54 -59.42
C THR A 495 119.09 -24.07 -59.25
N ILE A 496 119.53 -24.78 -60.29
CA ILE A 496 119.58 -26.26 -60.32
C ILE A 496 120.47 -26.87 -59.22
N ASN A 497 121.34 -26.07 -58.58
CA ASN A 497 122.42 -26.57 -57.72
C ASN A 497 122.18 -26.46 -56.19
N HIS A 498 120.99 -26.04 -55.71
CA HIS A 498 120.81 -25.65 -54.29
C HIS A 498 120.03 -26.59 -53.34
N ALA A 499 119.20 -27.54 -53.81
CA ALA A 499 118.11 -28.11 -52.96
C ALA A 499 118.18 -29.64 -52.72
N ALA A 500 118.77 -30.11 -51.61
CA ALA A 500 118.90 -31.56 -51.32
C ALA A 500 118.78 -32.01 -49.83
N ASP A 501 118.45 -31.15 -48.87
CA ASP A 501 118.67 -31.43 -47.43
C ASP A 501 117.43 -31.85 -46.58
N ALA A 502 117.46 -33.12 -46.15
CA ALA A 502 117.14 -33.69 -44.82
C ALA A 502 115.86 -33.34 -43.99
N LEU A 503 114.97 -34.34 -43.90
CA LEU A 503 114.28 -34.89 -42.70
C LEU A 503 113.91 -33.96 -41.49
N LEU A 504 112.60 -33.87 -41.24
CA LEU A 504 111.94 -32.93 -40.32
C LEU A 504 111.96 -33.34 -38.83
N LYS A 505 112.38 -32.40 -37.96
CA LYS A 505 112.40 -32.53 -36.48
C LYS A 505 111.12 -31.98 -35.80
N SER A 506 110.02 -31.87 -36.55
CA SER A 506 108.75 -31.29 -36.08
C SER A 506 107.84 -32.32 -35.41
N GLN A 507 107.42 -32.04 -34.15
CA GLN A 507 106.07 -32.29 -33.56
C GLN A 507 106.04 -32.30 -32.01
N ASN A 508 107.18 -32.04 -31.34
CA ASN A 508 107.24 -31.56 -29.95
C ASN A 508 106.50 -32.38 -28.87
N GLY A 509 106.33 -33.69 -29.04
CA GLY A 509 105.76 -34.55 -28.00
C GLY A 509 104.24 -34.43 -27.82
N GLY A 510 103.52 -33.83 -28.77
CA GLY A 510 102.05 -33.88 -28.80
C GLY A 510 101.50 -35.32 -28.93
N ASP A 511 102.37 -36.22 -29.36
CA ASP A 511 102.24 -37.67 -29.51
C ASP A 511 102.52 -38.48 -28.21
N ILE A 512 102.64 -37.84 -27.02
CA ILE A 512 102.94 -38.52 -25.74
C ILE A 512 101.67 -38.91 -24.92
N PRO A 513 101.45 -40.21 -24.62
CA PRO A 513 100.38 -40.71 -23.75
C PRO A 513 100.78 -40.84 -22.25
N GLU A 514 99.84 -41.24 -21.38
CA GLU A 514 99.98 -41.38 -19.90
C GLU A 514 100.59 -40.17 -19.17
N LYS A 515 99.92 -39.02 -19.34
CA LYS A 515 100.31 -37.76 -18.69
C LYS A 515 100.56 -37.86 -17.18
N PRO A 516 99.76 -38.57 -16.34
CA PRO A 516 100.04 -38.65 -14.89
C PRO A 516 101.44 -39.21 -14.55
N LEU A 517 101.89 -40.26 -15.25
CA LEU A 517 103.23 -40.82 -15.06
C LEU A 517 104.31 -39.85 -15.59
N PHE A 518 104.04 -39.15 -16.69
CA PHE A 518 104.90 -38.07 -17.18
C PHE A 518 105.01 -36.93 -16.13
N VAL A 519 103.91 -36.47 -15.51
CA VAL A 519 103.96 -35.43 -14.46
C VAL A 519 104.62 -35.93 -13.16
N GLN A 520 104.57 -37.24 -12.90
CA GLN A 520 105.21 -37.87 -11.74
C GLN A 520 106.72 -38.07 -11.95
N ASN A 521 107.16 -38.49 -13.14
CA ASN A 521 108.56 -38.60 -13.53
C ASN A 521 109.26 -37.23 -13.60
N ILE A 522 108.53 -36.14 -13.88
CA ILE A 522 109.05 -34.76 -13.79
C ILE A 522 108.82 -34.10 -12.40
N GLY A 523 108.28 -34.85 -11.42
CA GLY A 523 108.37 -34.51 -9.99
C GLY A 523 107.27 -33.62 -9.37
N ALA A 524 106.07 -33.52 -9.95
CA ALA A 524 105.07 -32.52 -9.55
C ALA A 524 104.08 -32.89 -8.42
N LEU A 525 104.32 -33.94 -7.63
CA LEU A 525 103.39 -34.40 -6.56
C LEU A 525 104.16 -34.94 -5.33
N PRO A 526 103.81 -34.57 -4.08
CA PRO A 526 104.58 -34.96 -2.89
C PRO A 526 104.18 -36.33 -2.29
N ALA A 527 105.08 -36.92 -1.51
CA ALA A 527 104.80 -38.13 -0.74
C ALA A 527 103.90 -37.83 0.49
N SER A 528 102.69 -38.41 0.51
CA SER A 528 101.68 -38.41 1.59
C SER A 528 101.03 -37.06 1.96
N GLY A 529 100.02 -36.63 1.18
CA GLY A 529 99.04 -35.61 1.56
C GLY A 529 97.86 -35.50 0.57
N THR A 530 96.68 -35.07 1.03
CA THR A 530 95.45 -34.90 0.21
C THR A 530 94.77 -33.54 0.48
N ALA A 531 94.16 -32.94 -0.55
CA ALA A 531 93.51 -31.62 -0.48
C ALA A 531 91.99 -31.71 -0.17
N VAL A 532 91.42 -30.65 0.41
CA VAL A 532 90.13 -30.65 1.15
C VAL A 532 89.06 -29.75 0.48
N ALA A 533 87.76 -30.01 0.74
CA ALA A 533 86.60 -29.30 0.19
C ALA A 533 85.59 -28.82 1.28
N ALA A 534 84.80 -27.76 1.01
CA ALA A 534 83.59 -27.29 1.75
C ALA A 534 83.04 -25.96 1.15
N ASN A 535 81.79 -25.46 1.32
CA ASN A 535 80.45 -26.03 1.60
C ASN A 535 79.34 -24.91 1.37
N ARG A 536 78.03 -25.22 1.42
CA ARG A 536 76.86 -24.32 1.17
C ARG A 536 76.17 -23.81 2.45
N LEU A 537 75.42 -22.68 2.40
CA LEU A 537 74.57 -22.15 3.50
C LEU A 537 73.13 -21.75 3.08
N ALA A 538 72.19 -21.70 4.05
CA ALA A 538 70.78 -21.31 3.91
C ALA A 538 70.22 -20.60 5.18
N SER A 539 69.10 -19.87 5.04
CA SER A 539 68.56 -18.88 6.01
C SER A 539 67.93 -19.43 7.31
N ARG A 540 68.12 -18.70 8.43
CA ARG A 540 67.41 -18.82 9.74
C ARG A 540 67.50 -17.50 10.53
N GLY A 541 66.54 -17.22 11.41
CA GLY A 541 66.75 -16.26 12.51
C GLY A 541 67.79 -16.77 13.53
N ALA A 542 68.24 -15.99 14.52
CA ALA A 542 67.74 -14.70 14.99
C ALA A 542 68.87 -13.97 15.76
N LEU A 543 69.11 -12.64 15.59
CA LEU A 543 70.28 -11.95 16.20
C LEU A 543 70.07 -10.54 16.82
N PRO A 544 70.77 -10.18 17.93
CA PRO A 544 70.64 -8.87 18.62
C PRO A 544 71.80 -7.84 18.34
N ALA A 545 71.52 -6.52 18.24
CA ALA A 545 72.52 -5.44 17.91
C ALA A 545 73.53 -4.91 18.97
N LEU A 546 74.78 -4.85 18.59
CA LEU A 546 75.87 -4.19 19.33
C LEU A 546 75.70 -2.66 19.48
N THR A 547 76.18 -2.14 20.61
CA THR A 547 76.47 -0.71 20.89
C THR A 547 77.95 -0.39 20.71
N GLY A 548 78.26 0.81 20.17
CA GLY A 548 79.58 1.42 20.32
C GLY A 548 80.58 1.09 19.19
N ALA A 549 81.45 2.06 18.90
CA ALA A 549 82.15 2.15 17.62
C ALA A 549 83.51 1.43 17.55
N THR A 550 83.52 0.09 17.61
CA THR A 550 84.75 -0.70 17.36
C THR A 550 84.48 -1.88 16.43
N ARG A 551 85.16 -1.87 15.26
CA ARG A 551 84.98 -2.82 14.13
C ARG A 551 85.72 -4.14 14.37
N GLY A 552 85.04 -5.28 14.21
CA GLY A 552 85.59 -6.64 14.40
C GLY A 552 85.79 -7.45 13.10
N SER A 553 86.80 -8.32 13.08
CA SER A 553 87.58 -8.82 11.92
C SER A 553 86.96 -9.73 10.86
N ASP A 554 85.73 -10.24 11.01
CA ASP A 554 85.38 -11.52 10.35
C ASP A 554 84.67 -11.34 9.00
N SER A 555 85.36 -11.66 7.90
CA SER A 555 84.92 -11.53 6.49
C SER A 555 83.76 -12.44 6.07
N GLY A 556 82.61 -11.86 5.73
CA GLY A 556 81.49 -12.55 5.08
C GLY A 556 80.10 -12.13 5.56
N LEU A 557 79.09 -12.29 4.69
CA LEU A 557 77.69 -11.88 4.92
C LEU A 557 76.99 -12.79 5.95
N ILE A 558 76.69 -12.28 7.15
CA ILE A 558 75.92 -12.99 8.19
C ILE A 558 74.63 -12.20 8.51
N MET A 559 73.47 -12.88 8.48
CA MET A 559 72.12 -12.32 8.63
C MET A 559 71.33 -13.00 9.78
N GLY A 560 70.54 -12.22 10.55
CA GLY A 560 69.58 -12.70 11.56
C GLY A 560 68.94 -11.56 12.38
N GLU A 561 67.77 -11.80 13.01
CA GLU A 561 66.87 -10.78 13.60
C GLU A 561 66.31 -11.15 15.02
N VAL A 562 66.60 -10.41 16.12
CA VAL A 562 65.98 -10.60 17.48
C VAL A 562 65.21 -9.36 17.95
N TYR A 563 64.11 -9.58 18.68
CA TYR A 563 63.19 -8.58 19.20
C TYR A 563 63.42 -8.18 20.68
N ASN A 564 63.27 -6.87 20.96
CA ASN A 564 62.79 -6.18 22.17
C ASN A 564 63.17 -6.67 23.60
N ASN A 565 63.92 -5.85 24.36
CA ASN A 565 64.06 -5.95 25.83
C ASN A 565 64.42 -4.58 26.47
N GLY A 566 63.43 -3.84 26.98
CA GLY A 566 63.57 -2.40 27.29
C GLY A 566 64.58 -2.00 28.40
N TYR A 567 65.33 -0.92 28.09
CA TYR A 567 66.22 -0.10 28.94
C TYR A 567 67.65 -0.61 29.25
N PRO A 568 68.73 0.18 28.99
CA PRO A 568 68.82 1.45 28.26
C PRO A 568 69.36 1.27 26.82
N THR A 569 68.49 1.37 25.81
CA THR A 569 68.74 1.14 24.35
C THR A 569 68.94 -0.33 23.93
N GLN A 570 69.48 -0.57 22.72
CA GLN A 570 70.28 -1.75 22.36
C GLN A 570 69.55 -3.10 22.07
N TYR A 571 68.85 -3.23 20.92
CA TYR A 571 68.92 -4.40 20.01
C TYR A 571 68.09 -4.22 18.70
N GLY A 572 68.69 -4.59 17.55
CA GLY A 572 68.18 -4.47 16.17
C GLY A 572 69.05 -5.29 15.18
N ASN A 573 68.85 -5.15 13.86
CA ASN A 573 69.56 -5.98 12.87
C ASN A 573 70.97 -5.47 12.59
N ILE A 574 72.00 -6.32 12.75
CA ILE A 574 73.36 -6.06 12.26
C ILE A 574 73.67 -7.03 11.13
N LEU A 575 73.80 -6.47 9.93
CA LEU A 575 74.42 -7.17 8.81
C LEU A 575 75.94 -7.03 8.96
N ARG A 576 76.64 -8.14 9.20
CA ARG A 576 78.10 -8.14 9.20
C ARG A 576 78.59 -8.22 7.76
N LEU A 577 79.21 -7.14 7.30
CA LEU A 577 79.92 -7.05 6.03
C LEU A 577 81.35 -6.60 6.30
N THR A 578 82.26 -7.26 5.62
CA THR A 578 83.68 -7.32 5.98
C THR A 578 84.41 -7.75 4.72
N GLY A 579 84.62 -6.77 3.84
CA GLY A 579 85.42 -6.85 2.64
C GLY A 579 86.59 -5.88 2.76
N THR A 580 87.74 -6.26 2.20
CA THR A 580 88.97 -5.49 2.21
C THR A 580 89.04 -4.57 0.99
N GLY A 581 88.83 -3.26 1.19
CA GLY A 581 88.97 -2.25 0.14
C GLY A 581 88.38 -0.91 0.59
N ASP A 582 89.17 0.15 0.52
CA ASP A 582 88.78 1.49 0.97
C ASP A 582 88.02 2.26 -0.13
N GLY A 583 86.97 2.99 0.25
CA GLY A 583 86.19 3.86 -0.64
C GLY A 583 84.69 3.58 -0.57
N GLU A 584 83.93 4.60 -0.15
CA GLU A 584 82.47 4.67 0.02
C GLU A 584 81.59 3.69 -0.78
N ILE A 585 80.76 2.90 -0.09
CA ILE A 585 79.52 2.29 -0.59
C ILE A 585 78.45 2.33 0.52
#